data_AF-A0A8B7DRX1-F1
#
_entry.id   AF-A0A8B7DRX1-F1
#
_cell.length_a   1.000
_cell.length_b   1.000
_cell.length_c   1.000
_cell.angle_alpha   90.00
_cell.angle_beta   90.00
_cell.angle_gamma   90.00
#
_symmetry.space_group_name_H-M   'P 1'
#
loop_
_entity.id
_entity.type
_entity.pdbx_description
1 polymer ?
#
loop_
_entity_poly.entity_id
_entity_poly.type
_entity_poly.pdbx_seq_one_letter_code
_entity_poly.pdbx_strand_id
1 'polypeptide(L)'
;METHSPLAAIISEKIGFQALWASGLSISTLLGMRDCNEISSDQLLNIIELMSYSVNIPILVDGDTGFGNFNNALARTKALVAGKDNEEALIRAHAYVEAGADAVLIHSKLKHADEIIKFAKDWIQKTPLIAVPTTYYNTPVRDLEIAGVNNIIWANHNIRSCFSAMMHVASQIYKTNSASNVENKIASVKDIFNLLDYKEL
;
A
#
# COMPACT_ATOMS: atom_id res chain seq x y z
N MET A 1 4.93 -3.89 2.20
CA MET A 1 4.16 -4.41 1.05
C MET A 1 2.70 -4.08 1.22
N GLU A 2 1.97 -3.72 0.16
CA GLU A 2 0.52 -3.51 0.26
C GLU A 2 -0.25 -4.79 0.58
N THR A 3 -1.24 -4.65 1.47
CA THR A 3 -2.13 -5.72 1.90
C THR A 3 -3.53 -5.16 2.17
N HIS A 4 -4.56 -5.93 1.79
CA HIS A 4 -5.98 -5.57 1.94
C HIS A 4 -6.79 -6.59 2.75
N SER A 5 -6.16 -7.67 3.20
CA SER A 5 -6.81 -8.74 3.97
C SER A 5 -5.78 -9.50 4.82
N PRO A 6 -6.22 -10.26 5.84
CA PRO A 6 -5.34 -11.16 6.59
C PRO A 6 -4.55 -12.12 5.71
N LEU A 7 -5.19 -12.68 4.68
CA LEU A 7 -4.53 -13.59 3.75
C LEU A 7 -3.37 -12.91 3.01
N ALA A 8 -3.58 -11.71 2.48
CA ALA A 8 -2.53 -10.95 1.81
C ALA A 8 -1.40 -10.56 2.78
N ALA A 9 -1.73 -10.29 4.05
CA ALA A 9 -0.77 -10.01 5.12
C ALA A 9 0.13 -11.22 5.41
N ILE A 10 -0.46 -12.39 5.66
CA ILE A 10 0.26 -13.65 5.91
C ILE A 10 1.19 -13.98 4.74
N ILE A 11 0.69 -13.87 3.50
CA ILE A 11 1.50 -14.12 2.29
C ILE A 11 2.69 -13.17 2.24
N SER A 12 2.47 -11.87 2.48
CA SER A 12 3.53 -10.86 2.43
C SER A 12 4.59 -11.08 3.51
N GLU A 13 4.19 -11.44 4.73
CA GLU A 13 5.10 -11.78 5.82
C GLU A 13 5.90 -13.05 5.51
N LYS A 14 5.26 -14.14 5.07
CA LYS A 14 5.94 -15.40 4.74
C LYS A 14 6.94 -15.24 3.58
N ILE A 15 6.71 -14.31 2.65
CA ILE A 15 7.67 -13.95 1.59
C ILE A 15 8.90 -13.21 2.14
N GLY A 16 8.79 -12.57 3.31
CA GLY A 16 9.90 -11.91 3.99
C GLY A 16 9.82 -10.38 4.03
N PHE A 17 8.68 -9.77 3.67
CA PHE A 17 8.50 -8.34 3.90
C PHE A 17 8.53 -8.03 5.40
N GLN A 18 9.21 -6.95 5.77
CA GLN A 18 9.42 -6.57 7.18
C GLN A 18 8.34 -5.61 7.72
N ALA A 19 7.47 -5.11 6.84
CA ALA A 19 6.37 -4.22 7.19
C ALA A 19 5.27 -4.25 6.10
N LEU A 20 4.04 -4.01 6.52
CA LEU A 20 2.86 -3.99 5.68
C LEU A 20 2.31 -2.58 5.50
N TRP A 21 1.61 -2.37 4.39
CA TRP A 21 0.87 -1.16 4.06
C TRP A 21 -0.60 -1.51 3.90
N ALA A 22 -1.43 -1.14 4.86
CA ALA A 22 -2.88 -1.24 4.76
C ALA A 22 -3.38 -0.11 3.87
N SER A 23 -3.51 -0.40 2.57
CA SER A 23 -3.84 0.61 1.55
C SER A 23 -5.33 0.91 1.53
N GLY A 24 -5.71 2.20 1.63
CA GLY A 24 -7.09 2.66 1.47
C GLY A 24 -7.71 2.19 0.16
N LEU A 25 -7.03 2.45 -0.97
CA LEU A 25 -7.44 1.96 -2.30
C LEU A 25 -7.71 0.45 -2.35
N SER A 26 -6.81 -0.38 -1.81
CA SER A 26 -6.96 -1.83 -1.90
C SER A 26 -8.08 -2.35 -1.01
N ILE A 27 -8.23 -1.77 0.18
CA ILE A 27 -9.26 -2.14 1.15
C ILE A 27 -10.64 -1.71 0.62
N SER A 28 -10.79 -0.51 0.09
CA SER A 28 -12.03 -0.07 -0.55
C SER A 28 -12.37 -0.97 -1.75
N THR A 29 -11.38 -1.31 -2.58
CA THR A 29 -11.55 -2.19 -3.74
C THR A 29 -11.98 -3.59 -3.33
N LEU A 30 -11.40 -4.15 -2.26
CA LEU A 30 -11.83 -5.44 -1.70
C LEU A 30 -13.32 -5.43 -1.34
N LEU A 31 -13.81 -4.31 -0.81
CA LEU A 31 -15.21 -4.13 -0.44
C LEU A 31 -16.11 -3.74 -1.63
N GLY A 32 -15.56 -3.65 -2.85
CA GLY A 32 -16.31 -3.21 -4.04
C GLY A 32 -16.69 -1.73 -4.02
N MET A 33 -15.98 -0.92 -3.23
CA MET A 33 -16.24 0.50 -3.01
C MET A 33 -15.13 1.39 -3.58
N ARG A 34 -15.45 2.67 -3.78
CA ARG A 34 -14.52 3.67 -4.31
C ARG A 34 -13.60 4.20 -3.22
N ASP A 35 -12.38 4.51 -3.61
CA ASP A 35 -11.37 5.17 -2.75
C ASP A 35 -11.64 6.68 -2.65
N CYS A 36 -12.76 7.02 -2.00
CA CYS A 36 -13.18 8.40 -1.77
C CYS A 36 -13.94 8.55 -0.44
N ASN A 37 -13.47 7.89 0.61
CA ASN A 37 -14.11 7.81 1.94
C ASN A 37 -15.53 7.22 1.90
N GLU A 38 -15.81 6.27 1.00
CA GLU A 38 -17.08 5.51 1.07
C GLU A 38 -17.08 4.48 2.19
N ILE A 39 -15.91 3.89 2.45
CA ILE A 39 -15.71 3.01 3.60
C ILE A 39 -15.65 3.85 4.88
N SER A 40 -16.29 3.38 5.95
CA SER A 40 -16.20 4.01 7.26
C SER A 40 -14.87 3.69 7.95
N SER A 41 -14.51 4.49 8.95
CA SER A 41 -13.38 4.21 9.84
C SER A 41 -13.51 2.84 10.51
N ASP A 42 -14.73 2.44 10.90
CA ASP A 42 -14.98 1.16 11.55
C ASP A 42 -14.73 -0.02 10.61
N GLN A 43 -15.14 0.11 9.34
CA GLN A 43 -14.86 -0.91 8.32
C GLN A 43 -13.35 -1.06 8.08
N LEU A 44 -12.63 0.07 8.00
CA LEU A 44 -11.18 0.07 7.87
C LEU A 44 -10.50 -0.57 9.10
N LEU A 45 -10.89 -0.15 10.31
CA LEU A 45 -10.34 -0.66 11.57
C LEU A 45 -10.59 -2.16 11.75
N ASN A 46 -11.79 -2.66 11.43
CA ASN A 46 -12.08 -4.08 11.50
C ASN A 46 -11.13 -4.91 10.62
N ILE A 47 -10.83 -4.44 9.41
CA ILE A 47 -9.90 -5.15 8.51
C ILE A 47 -8.47 -5.10 9.05
N ILE A 48 -8.04 -3.94 9.57
CA ILE A 48 -6.71 -3.78 10.17
C ILE A 48 -6.56 -4.65 11.41
N GLU A 49 -7.58 -4.72 12.27
CA GLU A 49 -7.57 -5.56 13.46
C GLU A 49 -7.34 -7.03 13.08
N LEU A 50 -8.13 -7.55 12.13
CA LEU A 50 -7.96 -8.92 11.63
C LEU A 50 -6.57 -9.17 11.04
N MET A 51 -6.04 -8.20 10.29
CA MET A 51 -4.67 -8.28 9.75
C MET A 51 -3.64 -8.31 10.89
N SER A 52 -3.79 -7.47 11.90
CA SER A 52 -2.86 -7.36 13.03
C SER A 52 -2.76 -8.64 13.86
N TYR A 53 -3.85 -9.40 13.99
CA TYR A 53 -3.83 -10.71 14.65
C TYR A 53 -3.16 -11.82 13.82
N SER A 54 -2.94 -11.58 12.52
CA SER A 54 -2.53 -12.61 11.57
C SER A 54 -1.03 -12.58 11.26
N VAL A 55 -0.30 -11.54 11.69
CA VAL A 55 1.13 -11.35 11.39
C VAL A 55 1.87 -10.77 12.60
N ASN A 56 3.19 -10.89 12.61
CA ASN A 56 4.07 -10.36 13.67
C ASN A 56 4.85 -9.11 13.26
N ILE A 57 4.72 -8.69 11.99
CA ILE A 57 5.37 -7.50 11.44
C ILE A 57 4.47 -6.26 11.52
N PRO A 58 5.04 -5.05 11.64
CA PRO A 58 4.26 -3.82 11.75
C PRO A 58 3.41 -3.53 10.50
N ILE A 59 2.24 -2.92 10.73
CA ILE A 59 1.31 -2.49 9.70
C ILE A 59 1.22 -0.97 9.73
N LEU A 60 1.65 -0.31 8.64
CA LEU A 60 1.40 1.11 8.41
C LEU A 60 0.05 1.28 7.69
N VAL A 61 -0.82 2.12 8.23
CA VAL A 61 -2.20 2.29 7.76
C VAL A 61 -2.34 3.57 6.93
N ASP A 62 -3.01 3.49 5.77
CA ASP A 62 -3.51 4.69 5.10
C ASP A 62 -4.74 5.21 5.86
N GLY A 63 -4.54 6.22 6.70
CA GLY A 63 -5.62 6.85 7.45
C GLY A 63 -6.39 7.91 6.65
N ASP A 64 -6.23 8.00 5.32
CA ASP A 64 -6.77 9.08 4.49
C ASP A 64 -6.36 10.48 4.97
N THR A 65 -7.32 11.28 5.43
CA THR A 65 -7.12 12.56 6.11
C THR A 65 -7.51 12.47 7.59
N GLY A 66 -7.56 11.25 8.11
CA GLY A 66 -7.97 10.85 9.45
C GLY A 66 -9.46 10.97 9.71
N PHE A 67 -10.31 10.70 8.70
CA PHE A 67 -11.76 10.53 8.85
C PHE A 67 -12.50 11.68 9.58
N GLY A 68 -11.94 12.89 9.59
CA GLY A 68 -12.52 14.02 10.31
C GLY A 68 -11.56 15.20 10.46
N ASN A 69 -11.46 15.74 11.69
CA ASN A 69 -10.56 16.85 12.03
C ASN A 69 -9.43 16.38 12.95
N PHE A 70 -8.77 17.30 13.66
CA PHE A 70 -7.66 16.96 14.57
C PHE A 70 -8.07 16.00 15.71
N ASN A 71 -9.35 15.95 16.12
CA ASN A 71 -9.84 14.96 17.08
C ASN A 71 -9.86 13.53 16.48
N ASN A 72 -9.63 13.40 15.18
CA ASN A 72 -9.74 12.15 14.42
C ASN A 72 -8.42 11.71 13.73
N ALA A 73 -7.42 12.59 13.53
CA ALA A 73 -6.41 12.42 12.47
C ALA A 73 -4.91 12.57 12.84
N LEU A 74 -4.04 11.98 11.98
CA LEU A 74 -2.57 12.12 11.88
C LEU A 74 -2.15 12.61 10.47
N ALA A 75 -0.93 13.17 10.30
CA ALA A 75 -0.54 14.04 9.16
C ALA A 75 0.04 13.33 7.91
N ARG A 76 -0.35 13.78 6.70
CA ARG A 76 0.19 13.37 5.37
C ARG A 76 0.21 14.57 4.40
N THR A 77 1.26 14.76 3.61
CA THR A 77 1.31 15.83 2.57
C THR A 77 0.84 15.33 1.19
N LYS A 78 -0.01 16.13 0.50
CA LYS A 78 -0.47 15.90 -0.89
C LYS A 78 -0.09 17.06 -1.83
N ALA A 79 0.90 17.89 -1.47
CA ALA A 79 1.24 19.12 -2.22
C ALA A 79 1.60 18.86 -3.70
N LEU A 80 2.56 17.98 -3.98
CA LEU A 80 2.97 17.63 -5.35
C LEU A 80 1.82 16.97 -6.14
N VAL A 81 1.07 16.09 -5.47
CA VAL A 81 -0.15 15.45 -6.00
C VAL A 81 -1.21 16.47 -6.43
N ALA A 82 -1.25 17.63 -5.77
CA ALA A 82 -2.14 18.75 -6.05
C ALA A 82 -1.54 19.78 -7.04
N GLY A 83 -0.38 19.48 -7.65
CA GLY A 83 0.29 20.35 -8.63
C GLY A 83 0.99 21.56 -8.01
N LYS A 84 1.28 21.53 -6.71
CA LYS A 84 2.13 22.54 -6.07
C LYS A 84 3.60 22.22 -6.32
N ASP A 85 4.44 23.24 -6.25
CA ASP A 85 5.87 23.10 -6.45
C ASP A 85 6.59 22.48 -5.24
N ASN A 86 7.90 22.27 -5.40
CA ASN A 86 8.75 21.66 -4.39
C ASN A 86 8.87 22.52 -3.12
N GLU A 87 8.83 23.85 -3.27
CA GLU A 87 8.97 24.78 -2.14
C GLU A 87 7.76 24.65 -1.21
N GLU A 88 6.54 24.70 -1.75
CA GLU A 88 5.31 24.47 -0.97
C GLU A 88 5.27 23.07 -0.34
N ALA A 89 5.78 22.05 -1.04
CA ALA A 89 5.86 20.70 -0.50
C ALA A 89 6.80 20.62 0.73
N LEU A 90 7.97 21.27 0.65
CA LEU A 90 8.96 21.33 1.74
C LEU A 90 8.42 22.10 2.94
N ILE A 91 7.78 23.25 2.72
CA ILE A 91 7.16 24.06 3.78
C ILE A 91 6.18 23.22 4.61
N ARG A 92 5.28 22.49 3.93
CA ARG A 92 4.30 21.62 4.62
C ARG A 92 4.97 20.48 5.35
N ALA A 93 5.94 19.82 4.72
CA ALA A 93 6.65 18.71 5.32
C ALA A 93 7.41 19.14 6.59
N HIS A 94 8.10 20.28 6.56
CA HIS A 94 8.73 20.85 7.76
C HIS A 94 7.71 21.17 8.85
N ALA A 95 6.58 21.80 8.51
CA ALA A 95 5.52 22.08 9.48
C ALA A 95 4.95 20.81 10.11
N TYR A 96 4.83 19.71 9.36
CA TYR A 96 4.37 18.42 9.91
C TYR A 96 5.41 17.79 10.83
N VAL A 97 6.70 17.91 10.50
CA VAL A 97 7.79 17.46 11.39
C VAL A 97 7.83 18.29 12.67
N GLU A 98 7.68 19.61 12.57
CA GLU A 98 7.59 20.50 13.75
C GLU A 98 6.38 20.17 14.63
N ALA A 99 5.27 19.72 14.01
CA ALA A 99 4.08 19.24 14.71
C ALA A 99 4.24 17.81 15.29
N GLY A 100 5.37 17.13 15.06
CA GLY A 100 5.69 15.84 15.66
C GLY A 100 5.57 14.62 14.74
N ALA A 101 5.53 14.78 13.41
CA ALA A 101 5.52 13.65 12.49
C ALA A 101 6.83 12.83 12.53
N ASP A 102 6.72 11.52 12.77
CA ASP A 102 7.87 10.59 12.84
C ASP A 102 8.48 10.25 11.47
N ALA A 103 7.73 10.45 10.39
CA ALA A 103 8.16 10.24 9.01
C ALA A 103 7.36 11.13 8.05
N VAL A 104 7.92 11.40 6.87
CA VAL A 104 7.22 12.13 5.79
C VAL A 104 7.06 11.22 4.58
N LEU A 105 5.81 10.94 4.22
CA LEU A 105 5.49 10.28 2.94
C LEU A 105 5.37 11.35 1.85
N ILE A 106 6.26 11.28 0.86
CA ILE A 106 6.23 12.14 -0.33
C ILE A 106 5.71 11.35 -1.54
N HIS A 107 4.81 11.96 -2.31
CA HIS A 107 4.12 11.30 -3.41
C HIS A 107 4.07 12.17 -4.66
N SER A 108 4.28 11.57 -5.82
CA SER A 108 4.13 12.18 -7.14
C SER A 108 3.33 11.24 -8.04
N LYS A 109 2.58 11.81 -8.99
CA LYS A 109 1.81 11.09 -10.01
C LYS A 109 2.57 10.97 -11.33
N LEU A 110 3.76 11.57 -11.45
CA LEU A 110 4.54 11.56 -12.67
C LEU A 110 5.11 10.15 -12.95
N LYS A 111 5.49 9.92 -14.21
CA LYS A 111 6.09 8.66 -14.65
C LYS A 111 7.58 8.54 -14.34
N HIS A 112 8.21 9.64 -13.90
CA HIS A 112 9.62 9.71 -13.55
C HIS A 112 9.76 10.27 -12.14
N ALA A 113 10.83 9.86 -11.46
CA ALA A 113 11.05 10.19 -10.06
C ALA A 113 11.70 11.57 -9.83
N ASP A 114 11.85 12.41 -10.85
CA ASP A 114 12.61 13.68 -10.75
C ASP A 114 12.12 14.58 -9.60
N GLU A 115 10.80 14.69 -9.41
CA GLU A 115 10.20 15.45 -8.30
C GLU A 115 10.56 14.85 -6.95
N ILE A 116 10.54 13.52 -6.83
CA ILE A 116 10.85 12.81 -5.59
C ILE A 116 12.34 12.93 -5.26
N ILE A 117 13.20 12.77 -6.27
CA ILE A 117 14.65 12.89 -6.14
C ILE A 117 15.01 14.33 -5.76
N LYS A 118 14.40 15.32 -6.39
CA LYS A 118 14.60 16.73 -6.05
C LYS A 118 14.17 17.01 -4.61
N PHE A 119 12.96 16.60 -4.24
CA PHE A 119 12.44 16.78 -2.88
C PHE A 119 13.37 16.15 -1.84
N ALA A 120 13.81 14.90 -2.07
CA ALA A 120 14.66 14.18 -1.14
C ALA A 120 16.05 14.83 -0.99
N LYS A 121 16.62 15.36 -2.07
CA LYS A 121 17.90 16.11 -2.02
C LYS A 121 17.80 17.43 -1.27
N ASP A 122 16.66 18.10 -1.39
CA ASP A 122 16.40 19.38 -0.71
C ASP A 122 15.92 19.16 0.75
N TRP A 123 15.70 17.90 1.17
CA TRP A 123 15.26 17.56 2.51
C TRP A 123 16.41 17.58 3.52
N ILE A 124 16.40 18.60 4.39
CA ILE A 124 17.47 18.83 5.38
C ILE A 124 17.19 18.25 6.77
N GLN A 125 15.97 17.74 7.01
CA GLN A 125 15.59 17.22 8.33
C GLN A 125 16.06 15.77 8.50
N LYS A 126 16.27 15.36 9.75
CA LYS A 126 16.62 13.97 10.09
C LYS A 126 15.45 12.99 9.96
N THR A 127 14.23 13.51 9.88
CA THR A 127 13.01 12.71 9.80
C THR A 127 13.00 11.87 8.52
N PRO A 128 12.75 10.55 8.61
CA PRO A 128 12.77 9.66 7.46
C PRO A 128 11.76 10.02 6.36
N LEU A 129 12.18 9.84 5.11
CA LEU A 129 11.33 9.95 3.92
C LEU A 129 10.82 8.59 3.46
N ILE A 130 9.54 8.55 3.08
CA ILE A 130 8.90 7.37 2.49
C ILE A 130 8.42 7.73 1.08
N ALA A 131 8.76 6.90 0.09
CA ALA A 131 8.30 7.06 -1.30
C ALA A 131 7.40 5.90 -1.74
N VAL A 132 6.62 6.15 -2.79
CA VAL A 132 5.63 5.19 -3.35
C VAL A 132 5.76 5.14 -4.88
N PRO A 133 6.66 4.31 -5.42
CA PRO A 133 7.02 4.30 -6.84
C PRO A 133 6.01 3.57 -7.74
N THR A 134 4.71 3.75 -7.53
CA THR A 134 3.68 3.08 -8.35
C THR A 134 3.66 3.60 -9.79
N THR A 135 3.84 4.90 -10.02
CA THR A 135 3.82 5.52 -11.37
C THR A 135 5.20 5.62 -12.00
N TYR A 136 6.25 5.69 -11.19
CA TYR A 136 7.66 5.76 -11.60
C TYR A 136 8.43 4.48 -11.28
N TYR A 137 7.75 3.34 -11.44
CA TYR A 137 8.22 1.98 -11.10
C TYR A 137 9.50 1.54 -11.82
N ASN A 138 9.87 2.19 -12.93
CA ASN A 138 11.11 1.93 -13.65
C ASN A 138 12.34 2.60 -13.00
N THR A 139 12.14 3.48 -12.01
CA THR A 139 13.25 4.11 -11.28
C THR A 139 13.85 3.08 -10.32
N PRO A 140 15.16 2.79 -10.40
CA PRO A 140 15.83 1.92 -9.45
C PRO A 140 15.66 2.43 -8.02
N VAL A 141 15.32 1.54 -7.08
CA VAL A 141 15.17 1.90 -5.66
C VAL A 141 16.46 2.54 -5.12
N ARG A 142 17.63 2.04 -5.56
CA ARG A 142 18.94 2.59 -5.21
C ARG A 142 19.06 4.09 -5.51
N ASP A 143 18.45 4.59 -6.59
CA ASP A 143 18.54 6.00 -6.95
C ASP A 143 17.71 6.87 -5.99
N LEU A 144 16.58 6.34 -5.50
CA LEU A 144 15.77 6.97 -4.46
C LEU A 144 16.51 6.97 -3.11
N GLU A 145 17.17 5.86 -2.76
CA GLU A 145 17.98 5.74 -1.55
C GLU A 145 19.15 6.73 -1.57
N ILE A 146 19.88 6.82 -2.68
CA ILE A 146 20.97 7.81 -2.86
C ILE A 146 20.45 9.24 -2.73
N ALA A 147 19.21 9.50 -3.17
CA ALA A 147 18.59 10.81 -3.04
C ALA A 147 18.14 11.15 -1.61
N GLY A 148 18.13 10.18 -0.68
CA GLY A 148 17.75 10.38 0.72
C GLY A 148 16.42 9.76 1.13
N VAL A 149 15.79 8.94 0.28
CA VAL A 149 14.58 8.18 0.65
C VAL A 149 14.95 6.99 1.53
N ASN A 150 14.27 6.83 2.68
CA ASN A 150 14.59 5.77 3.65
C ASN A 150 13.75 4.50 3.44
N ASN A 151 12.48 4.64 3.04
CA ASN A 151 11.56 3.52 2.92
C ASN A 151 10.72 3.58 1.64
N ILE A 152 10.34 2.41 1.13
CA ILE A 152 9.52 2.25 -0.08
C ILE A 152 8.22 1.52 0.26
N ILE A 153 7.10 2.08 -0.19
CA ILE A 153 5.80 1.40 -0.15
C ILE A 153 5.42 0.91 -1.55
N TRP A 154 5.22 -0.40 -1.67
CA TRP A 154 4.62 -1.04 -2.85
C TRP A 154 3.09 -1.01 -2.76
N ALA A 155 2.46 0.11 -3.14
CA ALA A 155 1.15 0.51 -2.61
C ALA A 155 -0.13 -0.19 -3.10
N ASN A 156 -0.15 -0.98 -4.18
CA ASN A 156 -1.40 -1.60 -4.66
C ASN A 156 -1.19 -2.84 -5.57
N HIS A 157 -0.03 -3.47 -5.47
CA HIS A 157 0.35 -4.52 -6.41
C HIS A 157 -0.38 -5.85 -6.13
N ASN A 158 -0.68 -6.17 -4.86
CA ASN A 158 -1.39 -7.39 -4.48
C ASN A 158 -2.87 -7.32 -4.92
N ILE A 159 -3.55 -6.18 -4.72
CA ILE A 159 -4.94 -6.06 -5.18
C ILE A 159 -5.05 -6.12 -6.70
N ARG A 160 -4.09 -5.52 -7.42
CA ARG A 160 -4.04 -5.54 -8.89
C ARG A 160 -3.77 -6.94 -9.44
N SER A 161 -2.86 -7.70 -8.83
CA SER A 161 -2.61 -9.09 -9.22
C SER A 161 -3.83 -9.97 -8.97
N CYS A 162 -4.48 -9.80 -7.82
CA CYS A 162 -5.72 -10.49 -7.46
C CYS A 162 -6.82 -10.21 -8.48
N PHE A 163 -7.06 -8.93 -8.80
CA PHE A 163 -8.03 -8.51 -9.81
C PHE A 163 -7.77 -9.18 -11.17
N SER A 164 -6.52 -9.14 -11.66
CA SER A 164 -6.16 -9.77 -12.94
C SER A 164 -6.39 -11.28 -12.93
N ALA A 165 -6.00 -11.97 -11.84
CA ALA A 165 -6.17 -13.42 -11.72
C ALA A 165 -7.65 -13.83 -11.67
N MET A 166 -8.45 -13.15 -10.84
CA MET A 166 -9.89 -13.42 -10.72
C MET A 166 -10.62 -13.19 -12.05
N MET A 167 -10.34 -12.07 -12.72
CA MET A 167 -10.93 -11.77 -14.04
C MET A 167 -10.57 -12.82 -15.08
N HIS A 168 -9.31 -13.29 -15.10
CA HIS A 168 -8.88 -14.33 -16.01
C HIS A 168 -9.60 -15.65 -15.76
N VAL A 169 -9.59 -16.14 -14.51
CA VAL A 169 -10.18 -17.42 -14.12
C VAL A 169 -11.69 -17.43 -14.37
N ALA A 170 -12.41 -16.40 -13.90
CA ALA A 170 -13.86 -16.29 -14.10
C ALA A 170 -14.22 -16.27 -15.59
N SER A 171 -13.47 -15.52 -16.41
CA SER A 171 -13.72 -15.45 -17.85
C SER A 171 -13.49 -16.79 -18.56
N GLN A 172 -12.44 -17.54 -18.19
CA GLN A 172 -12.16 -18.84 -18.79
C GLN A 172 -13.22 -19.88 -18.44
N ILE A 173 -13.60 -19.96 -17.16
CA ILE A 173 -14.64 -20.89 -16.69
C ILE A 173 -15.97 -20.56 -17.38
N TYR A 174 -16.35 -19.28 -17.44
CA TYR A 174 -17.59 -18.86 -18.10
C TYR A 174 -17.63 -19.22 -19.59
N LYS A 175 -16.52 -18.99 -20.32
CA LYS A 175 -16.44 -19.26 -21.77
C LYS A 175 -16.45 -20.75 -22.11
N THR A 176 -15.85 -21.58 -21.25
CA THR A 176 -15.62 -23.00 -21.54
C THR A 176 -16.55 -23.93 -20.79
N ASN A 177 -17.34 -23.39 -19.85
CA ASN A 177 -18.18 -24.14 -18.91
C ASN A 177 -17.39 -25.25 -18.19
N SER A 178 -16.11 -24.99 -17.90
CA SER A 178 -15.18 -25.96 -17.31
C SER A 178 -14.03 -25.26 -16.59
N ALA A 179 -13.56 -25.83 -15.47
CA ALA A 179 -12.36 -25.37 -14.75
C ALA A 179 -11.06 -26.00 -15.25
N SER A 180 -11.13 -26.99 -16.17
CA SER A 180 -9.96 -27.76 -16.63
C SER A 180 -8.82 -26.89 -17.20
N ASN A 181 -9.15 -25.76 -17.82
CA ASN A 181 -8.18 -24.84 -18.45
C ASN A 181 -7.43 -23.92 -17.46
N VAL A 182 -7.85 -23.89 -16.19
CA VAL A 182 -7.28 -23.02 -15.15
C VAL A 182 -6.70 -23.79 -13.97
N GLU A 183 -7.11 -25.04 -13.74
CA GLU A 183 -6.76 -25.82 -12.55
C GLU A 183 -5.25 -25.92 -12.31
N ASN A 184 -4.46 -26.11 -13.37
CA ASN A 184 -3.00 -26.21 -13.28
C ASN A 184 -2.26 -24.86 -13.26
N LYS A 185 -2.98 -23.74 -13.20
CA LYS A 185 -2.43 -22.36 -13.22
C LYS A 185 -2.74 -21.57 -11.95
N ILE A 186 -3.47 -22.17 -11.01
CA ILE A 186 -3.84 -21.57 -9.73
C ILE A 186 -3.26 -22.39 -8.58
N ALA A 187 -3.25 -21.81 -7.38
CA ALA A 187 -2.86 -22.53 -6.18
C ALA A 187 -3.79 -23.73 -5.95
N SER A 188 -3.23 -24.86 -5.55
CA SER A 188 -4.03 -26.01 -5.13
C SER A 188 -4.71 -25.72 -3.78
N VAL A 189 -5.77 -26.46 -3.47
CA VAL A 189 -6.40 -26.41 -2.14
C VAL A 189 -5.39 -26.73 -1.03
N LYS A 190 -4.47 -27.66 -1.29
CA LYS A 190 -3.38 -28.02 -0.37
C LYS A 190 -2.43 -26.85 -0.10
N ASP A 191 -2.14 -26.02 -1.10
CA ASP A 191 -1.30 -24.83 -0.91
C ASP A 191 -1.97 -23.83 0.06
N ILE A 192 -3.30 -23.69 -0.02
CA ILE A 192 -4.07 -22.84 0.89
C ILE A 192 -4.02 -23.40 2.33
N PHE A 193 -4.19 -24.71 2.51
CA PHE A 193 -4.10 -25.35 3.82
C PHE A 193 -2.70 -25.23 4.43
N ASN A 194 -1.65 -25.46 3.62
CA ASN A 194 -0.26 -25.30 4.06
C ASN A 194 0.04 -23.85 4.47
N LEU A 195 -0.54 -22.86 3.78
CA LEU A 195 -0.34 -21.46 4.12
C LEU A 195 -0.82 -21.14 5.54
N LEU A 196 -1.96 -21.72 5.93
CA LEU A 196 -2.62 -21.50 7.22
C LEU A 196 -2.23 -22.51 8.29
N ASP A 197 -1.19 -23.32 8.02
CA ASP A 197 -0.72 -24.38 8.92
C ASP A 197 -1.83 -25.35 9.34
N TYR A 198 -2.82 -25.54 8.44
CA TYR A 198 -3.96 -26.42 8.62
C TYR A 198 -3.56 -27.85 8.25
N LYS A 199 -3.43 -28.74 9.24
CA LYS A 199 -3.35 -30.18 8.95
C LYS A 199 -4.74 -30.64 8.54
N GLU A 200 -4.87 -31.26 7.35
CA GLU A 200 -6.13 -31.85 6.88
C GLU A 200 -6.81 -32.65 8.01
N LEU A 201 -8.09 -32.36 8.25
CA LEU A 201 -8.99 -33.17 9.09
C LEU A 201 -9.39 -34.45 8.34
#